data_AF-A0A5E4L522-F1
#
_entry.id   AF-A0A5E4L522-F1
#
_cell.length_a   1.000
_cell.length_b   1.000
_cell.length_c   1.000
_cell.angle_alpha   90.00
_cell.angle_beta   90.00
_cell.angle_gamma   90.00
#
_symmetry.space_group_name_H-M   'P 1'
#
loop_
_entity.id
_entity.type
_entity.pdbx_description
1 polymer ?
#
loop_
_entity_poly.entity_id
_entity_poly.type
_entity_poly.pdbx_seq_one_letter_code
_entity_poly.pdbx_strand_id
1 'polypeptide(L)'
;MNKDCLRYILSILACNLESLATSEEITKFKKKYGGMNWHKTLEKDILEHADNALTLERWIKNLVTFMMEHNIHSNMQMERFMIRSNK
;
A
#
# COMPACT_ATOMS: atom_id res chain seq x y z
N MET A 1 -11.11 -6.45 -10.03
CA MET A 1 -10.02 -7.46 -9.99
C MET A 1 -10.37 -8.51 -8.92
N ASN A 2 -9.90 -9.76 -8.96
CA ASN A 2 -10.24 -10.74 -7.92
C ASN A 2 -9.70 -10.25 -6.54
N LYS A 3 -10.46 -10.46 -5.46
CA LYS A 3 -10.11 -10.11 -4.08
C LYS A 3 -8.74 -10.69 -3.69
N ASP A 4 -8.44 -11.92 -4.08
CA ASP A 4 -7.16 -12.55 -3.76
C ASP A 4 -5.99 -11.86 -4.48
N CYS A 5 -6.18 -11.45 -5.73
CA CYS A 5 -5.20 -10.66 -6.47
C CYS A 5 -4.98 -9.29 -5.82
N LEU A 6 -6.05 -8.62 -5.40
CA LEU A 6 -5.97 -7.35 -4.69
C LEU A 6 -5.23 -7.51 -3.36
N ARG A 7 -5.53 -8.57 -2.60
CA ARG A 7 -4.86 -8.87 -1.33
C ARG A 7 -3.37 -9.13 -1.53
N TYR A 8 -3.00 -9.87 -2.57
CA TYR A 8 -1.61 -10.15 -2.93
C TYR A 8 -0.85 -8.87 -3.34
N ILE A 9 -1.44 -8.03 -4.20
CA ILE A 9 -0.83 -6.76 -4.60
C ILE A 9 -0.64 -5.84 -3.39
N LEU A 10 -1.67 -5.75 -2.53
CA LEU A 10 -1.61 -4.93 -1.34
C LEU A 10 -0.52 -5.39 -0.37
N SER A 11 -0.40 -6.71 -0.16
CA SER A 11 0.67 -7.32 0.65
C SER A 11 2.05 -6.89 0.14
N ILE A 12 2.31 -7.04 -1.17
CA ILE A 12 3.60 -6.66 -1.77
C ILE A 12 3.89 -5.17 -1.62
N LEU A 13 2.91 -4.31 -1.87
CA LEU A 13 3.10 -2.86 -1.75
C LEU A 13 3.41 -2.44 -0.31
N ALA A 14 2.70 -3.00 0.66
CA ALA A 14 2.92 -2.70 2.06
C ALA A 14 4.31 -3.17 2.52
N CYS A 15 4.73 -4.37 2.14
CA CYS A 15 6.07 -4.89 2.42
C CYS A 15 7.17 -4.05 1.75
N ASN A 16 6.96 -3.62 0.50
CA ASN A 16 7.91 -2.77 -0.21
C ASN A 16 8.03 -1.40 0.46
N LEU A 17 6.91 -0.80 0.86
CA LEU A 17 6.94 0.46 1.59
C LEU A 17 7.73 0.30 2.89
N GLU A 18 7.42 -0.72 3.68
CA GLU A 18 8.08 -1.00 4.97
C GLU A 18 9.60 -1.27 4.83
N SER A 19 10.01 -1.89 3.73
CA SER A 19 11.42 -2.25 3.49
C SER A 19 12.25 -1.13 2.86
N LEU A 20 11.64 -0.29 2.03
CA LEU A 20 12.35 0.69 1.20
C LEU A 20 12.27 2.12 1.75
N ALA A 21 11.24 2.43 2.52
CA ALA A 21 11.08 3.75 3.10
C ALA A 21 11.96 3.94 4.34
N THR A 22 12.35 5.19 4.58
CA THR A 22 12.99 5.60 5.82
C THR A 22 12.01 5.55 7.00
N SER A 23 12.53 5.47 8.22
CA SER A 23 11.70 5.51 9.44
C SER A 23 10.84 6.78 9.54
N GLU A 24 11.34 7.91 9.03
CA GLU A 24 10.60 9.17 8.97
C GLU A 24 9.40 9.08 8.01
N GLU A 25 9.59 8.47 6.84
CA GLU A 25 8.52 8.27 5.86
C GLU A 25 7.46 7.29 6.37
N ILE A 26 7.88 6.19 7.00
CA ILE A 26 6.95 5.28 7.68
C ILE A 26 6.14 6.01 8.75
N THR A 27 6.78 6.88 9.53
CA THR A 27 6.10 7.68 10.55
C THR A 27 5.11 8.67 9.92
N LYS A 28 5.48 9.35 8.83
CA LYS A 28 4.59 10.23 8.07
C LYS A 28 3.38 9.48 7.53
N PHE A 29 3.59 8.28 6.97
CA PHE A 29 2.53 7.42 6.48
C PHE A 29 1.56 7.04 7.61
N LYS A 30 2.07 6.49 8.71
CA LYS A 30 1.27 6.10 9.87
C LYS A 30 0.47 7.28 10.45
N LYS A 31 1.06 8.47 10.49
CA LYS A 31 0.38 9.70 10.93
C LYS A 31 -0.70 10.17 9.96
N LYS A 32 -0.48 10.09 8.65
CA LYS A 32 -1.48 10.41 7.60
C LYS A 32 -2.73 9.56 7.74
N TYR A 33 -2.57 8.32 8.20
CA TYR A 33 -3.65 7.37 8.46
C TYR A 33 -3.83 7.09 9.97
N GLY A 34 -3.75 8.14 10.80
CA GLY A 34 -3.73 8.10 12.27
C GLY A 34 -4.99 7.57 13.00
N GLY A 35 -5.85 6.82 12.32
CA GLY A 35 -6.99 6.10 12.90
C GLY A 35 -6.80 4.58 12.92
N MET A 36 -5.64 4.09 12.50
CA MET A 36 -5.30 2.66 12.51
C MET A 36 -4.36 2.31 13.65
N ASN A 37 -4.51 1.08 14.14
CA ASN A 37 -3.67 0.56 15.18
C ASN A 37 -2.40 -0.07 14.59
N TRP A 38 -1.29 0.65 14.64
CA TRP A 38 -0.02 0.27 14.02
C TRP A 38 0.88 -0.53 14.98
N HIS A 39 0.48 -1.76 15.33
CA HIS A 39 1.20 -2.60 16.29
C HIS A 39 1.97 -3.77 15.66
N LYS A 40 1.72 -4.07 14.39
CA LYS A 40 2.39 -5.17 13.68
C LYS A 40 3.25 -4.57 12.57
N THR A 41 3.35 -5.30 11.46
CA THR A 41 3.90 -4.80 10.21
C THR A 41 2.84 -4.00 9.47
N LEU A 42 3.27 -3.05 8.62
CA LEU A 42 2.35 -2.30 7.75
C LEU A 42 1.45 -3.24 6.94
N GLU A 43 2.02 -4.34 6.45
CA GLU A 43 1.29 -5.38 5.71
C GLU A 43 0.11 -5.93 6.53
N LYS A 44 0.37 -6.42 7.75
CA LYS A 44 -0.64 -7.07 8.58
C LYS A 44 -1.71 -6.08 9.03
N ASP A 45 -1.29 -4.90 9.49
CA ASP A 45 -2.22 -3.89 10.00
C ASP A 45 -3.17 -3.41 8.88
N ILE A 46 -2.67 -3.22 7.66
CA ILE A 46 -3.50 -2.83 6.51
C ILE A 46 -4.42 -3.97 6.05
N LEU A 47 -3.91 -5.20 5.96
CA LEU A 47 -4.68 -6.37 5.50
C LEU A 47 -5.78 -6.81 6.47
N GLU A 48 -5.62 -6.52 7.76
CA GLU A 48 -6.66 -6.69 8.78
C GLU A 48 -7.75 -5.62 8.68
N HIS A 49 -7.38 -4.40 8.29
CA HIS A 49 -8.33 -3.30 8.08
C HIS A 49 -9.08 -3.38 6.74
N ALA A 50 -8.49 -4.01 5.71
CA ALA A 50 -9.06 -4.15 4.39
C ALA A 50 -9.85 -5.46 4.21
N ASP A 51 -11.16 -5.43 4.49
CA ASP A 51 -12.04 -6.60 4.55
C ASP A 51 -12.67 -6.99 3.20
N ASN A 52 -12.73 -6.06 2.24
CA ASN A 52 -13.41 -6.22 0.96
C ASN A 52 -12.65 -5.61 -0.22
N ALA A 53 -13.06 -5.95 -1.45
CA ALA A 53 -12.38 -5.52 -2.68
C ALA A 53 -12.24 -3.99 -2.80
N LEU A 54 -13.26 -3.22 -2.41
CA LEU A 54 -13.22 -1.76 -2.47
C LEU A 54 -12.19 -1.19 -1.49
N THR A 55 -12.14 -1.72 -0.27
CA THR A 55 -11.15 -1.30 0.73
C THR A 55 -9.73 -1.67 0.32
N LEU A 56 -9.54 -2.85 -0.30
CA LEU A 56 -8.25 -3.28 -0.84
C LEU A 56 -7.77 -2.35 -1.96
N GLU A 57 -8.62 -2.03 -2.92
CA GLU A 57 -8.31 -1.10 -4.02
C GLU A 57 -7.94 0.30 -3.50
N ARG A 58 -8.68 0.79 -2.49
CA ARG A 58 -8.39 2.08 -1.85
C ARG A 58 -7.01 2.08 -1.18
N TRP A 59 -6.66 1.02 -0.47
CA TRP A 59 -5.34 0.89 0.15
C TRP A 59 -4.21 0.77 -0.85
N ILE A 60 -4.41 0.02 -1.93
CA ILE A 60 -3.45 -0.05 -3.04
C ILE A 60 -3.20 1.36 -3.58
N LYS A 61 -4.25 2.12 -3.89
CA LYS A 61 -4.12 3.50 -4.38
C LYS A 61 -3.39 4.39 -3.38
N ASN A 62 -3.72 4.31 -2.10
CA ASN A 62 -3.07 5.08 -1.05
C ASN A 62 -1.56 4.80 -0.95
N LEU A 63 -1.16 3.52 -0.95
CA LEU A 63 0.24 3.13 -0.90
C LEU A 63 0.99 3.57 -2.16
N VAL A 64 0.43 3.31 -3.34
CA VAL A 64 1.00 3.74 -4.62
C VAL A 64 1.24 5.24 -4.66
N THR A 65 0.22 6.03 -4.29
CA THR A 65 0.31 7.50 -4.25
C THR A 65 1.38 7.96 -3.27
N PHE A 66 1.42 7.41 -2.06
CA PHE A 66 2.44 7.78 -1.08
C PHE A 66 3.85 7.42 -1.56
N MET A 67 4.04 6.20 -2.09
CA MET A 67 5.34 5.77 -2.61
C MET A 67 5.82 6.67 -3.76
N MET A 68 4.92 7.08 -4.65
CA MET A 68 5.23 8.02 -5.74
C MET A 68 5.57 9.43 -5.22
N GLU A 69 4.78 9.98 -4.30
CA GLU A 69 5.01 11.29 -3.67
C GLU A 69 6.39 11.38 -3.00
N HIS A 70 6.89 10.24 -2.52
CA HIS A 70 8.14 10.13 -1.77
C HIS A 70 9.30 9.46 -2.56
N ASN A 71 9.13 9.21 -3.86
CA ASN A 71 10.13 8.54 -4.72
C ASN A 71 10.62 7.17 -4.19
N ILE A 72 9.72 6.42 -3.55
CA ILE A 72 9.98 5.07 -3.04
C ILE A 72 9.71 4.08 -4.18
N HIS A 73 10.77 3.69 -4.89
CA HIS A 73 10.66 2.82 -6.06
C HIS A 73 10.67 1.35 -5.66
N SER A 74 9.55 0.65 -5.85
CA SER A 74 9.54 -0.81 -5.75
C SER A 74 10.16 -1.44 -7.01
N ASN A 75 10.87 -2.57 -6.87
CA ASN A 75 11.30 -3.40 -8.01
C ASN A 75 10.13 -4.03 -8.79
N MET A 76 8.90 -3.91 -8.30
CA MET A 76 7.71 -4.26 -9.06
C MET A 76 7.48 -3.20 -10.14
N GLN A 77 7.39 -3.61 -11.41
CA GLN A 77 7.06 -2.71 -12.54
C GLN A 77 5.62 -2.18 -12.39
N MET A 78 5.45 -1.16 -11.54
CA MET A 78 4.20 -0.49 -11.20
C MET A 78 3.53 0.16 -12.42
N GLU A 79 4.32 0.44 -13.47
CA GLU A 79 3.85 0.99 -14.76
C GLU A 79 2.70 0.17 -15.36
N ARG A 80 2.70 -1.16 -15.20
CA ARG A 80 1.66 -2.02 -15.79
C ARG A 80 0.30 -1.93 -15.08
N PHE A 81 0.26 -1.52 -13.81
CA PHE A 81 -0.99 -1.46 -13.03
C PHE A 81 -1.71 -0.12 -13.18
N MET A 82 -0.98 1.00 -13.30
CA MET A 82 -1.60 2.32 -13.48
C MET A 82 -2.23 2.51 -14.86
N ILE A 83 -1.70 1.87 -15.91
CA ILE A 83 -2.23 1.96 -17.28
C ILE A 83 -3.62 1.31 -17.41
N ARG A 84 -3.97 0.35 -16.54
CA ARG A 84 -5.25 -0.36 -16.60
C ARG A 84 -6.42 0.34 -15.91
N SER A 85 -6.17 1.31 -15.04
CA SER A 85 -7.23 2.06 -14.31
C SER A 85 -7.66 3.36 -15.00
N ASN A 86 -7.04 3.71 -16.13
CA ASN A 86 -7.34 4.91 -16.92
C ASN A 86 -7.99 4.59 -18.29
N LYS A 87 -8.57 3.40 -18.45
CA LYS A 87 -9.40 3.03 -19.62
C LYS A 87 -10.81 2.71 -19.20
#